data_AF-A0AAD8KIV3-F1
#
_entry.id   AF-A0AAD8KIV3-F1
#
_cell.length_a   1.000
_cell.length_b   1.000
_cell.length_c   1.000
_cell.angle_alpha   90.00
_cell.angle_beta   90.00
_cell.angle_gamma   90.00
#
_symmetry.space_group_name_H-M   'P 1'
#
loop_
_entity.id
_entity.type
_entity.pdbx_description
1 polymer ?
#
loop_
_entity_poly.entity_id
_entity_poly.type
_entity_poly.pdbx_seq_one_letter_code
_entity_poly.pdbx_strand_id
1 'polypeptide(L)'
;MRAPRRAKETFNYHHSSLRNIIERTFGVWKARWALLRDMHVNYTYKHQVSIVIASMAIHNFIRKVGRFDEAFNTAQQESYNPRQGRTSNEEVSATSNSDHNVLYMAAIRDIIAQDIMDS
;
A
#
# COMPACT_ATOMS: atom_id res chain seq x y z
N MET A 1 -1.31 6.83 -22.27
CA MET A 1 -0.26 6.63 -21.22
C MET A 1 1.05 6.26 -21.91
N ARG A 2 2.19 6.70 -21.40
CA ARG A 2 3.51 6.29 -21.93
C ARG A 2 3.93 5.02 -21.20
N ALA A 3 4.16 3.93 -21.93
CA ALA A 3 4.69 2.70 -21.36
C ALA A 3 6.08 2.98 -20.74
N PRO A 4 6.40 2.40 -19.56
CA PRO A 4 7.74 2.48 -19.00
C PRO A 4 8.72 1.84 -19.99
N ARG A 5 9.89 2.48 -20.20
CA ARG A 5 10.86 2.04 -21.21
C ARG A 5 12.18 1.55 -20.63
N ARG A 6 12.43 1.81 -19.34
CA ARG A 6 13.67 1.45 -18.64
C ARG A 6 13.32 0.56 -17.46
N ALA A 7 14.22 -0.37 -17.13
CA ALA A 7 14.07 -1.29 -15.99
C ALA A 7 13.59 -0.57 -14.71
N LYS A 8 14.23 0.56 -14.37
CA LYS A 8 13.85 1.37 -13.20
C LYS A 8 12.47 2.04 -13.31
N GLU A 9 12.07 2.47 -14.51
CA GLU A 9 10.71 3.02 -14.72
C GLU A 9 9.66 1.92 -14.57
N THR A 10 9.94 0.72 -15.09
CA THR A 10 9.07 -0.46 -14.97
C THR A 10 8.93 -0.86 -13.50
N PHE A 11 10.04 -0.99 -12.77
CA PHE A 11 10.03 -1.23 -11.32
C PHE A 11 9.18 -0.18 -10.59
N ASN A 12 9.46 1.11 -10.80
CA ASN A 12 8.74 2.18 -10.11
C ASN A 12 7.24 2.12 -10.40
N TYR A 13 6.86 1.85 -11.65
CA TYR A 13 5.46 1.70 -12.04
C TYR A 13 4.78 0.56 -11.29
N HIS A 14 5.37 -0.65 -11.29
CA HIS A 14 4.81 -1.80 -10.60
C HIS A 14 4.81 -1.62 -9.08
N HIS A 15 5.89 -1.11 -8.51
CA HIS A 15 6.02 -0.84 -7.08
C HIS A 15 4.95 0.15 -6.60
N SER A 16 4.82 1.29 -7.29
CA SER A 16 3.84 2.31 -6.92
C SER A 16 2.40 1.88 -7.22
N SER A 17 2.16 1.09 -8.29
CA SER A 17 0.85 0.50 -8.56
C SER A 17 0.43 -0.48 -7.45
N LEU A 18 1.33 -1.36 -7.03
CA LEU A 18 1.11 -2.28 -5.91
C LEU A 18 0.84 -1.50 -4.61
N ARG A 19 1.67 -0.50 -4.31
CA ARG A 19 1.48 0.37 -3.15
C ARG A 19 0.10 1.03 -3.17
N ASN A 20 -0.32 1.57 -4.31
CA ASN A 20 -1.63 2.18 -4.48
C ASN A 20 -2.77 1.19 -4.21
N ILE A 21 -2.66 -0.06 -4.68
CA ILE A 21 -3.66 -1.11 -4.38
C ILE A 21 -3.73 -1.38 -2.88
N ILE A 22 -2.58 -1.49 -2.20
CA ILE A 22 -2.50 -1.69 -0.76
C ILE A 22 -3.17 -0.53 -0.03
N GLU A 23 -2.75 0.71 -0.30
CA GLU A 23 -3.28 1.91 0.36
C GLU A 23 -4.79 2.05 0.18
N ARG A 24 -5.31 1.82 -1.03
CA ARG A 24 -6.76 1.85 -1.30
C ARG A 24 -7.51 0.75 -0.56
N THR A 25 -6.93 -0.45 -0.47
CA THR A 25 -7.52 -1.55 0.30
C THR A 25 -7.66 -1.20 1.78
N PHE A 26 -6.60 -0.65 2.39
CA PHE A 26 -6.66 -0.16 3.76
C PHE A 26 -7.61 1.05 3.90
N GLY A 27 -7.73 1.89 2.86
CA GLY A 27 -8.68 3.00 2.81
C GLY A 27 -10.13 2.53 2.91
N VAL A 28 -10.53 1.56 2.07
CA VAL A 28 -11.88 0.97 2.10
C VAL A 28 -12.15 0.29 3.44
N TRP A 29 -11.18 -0.48 3.94
CA TRP A 29 -11.30 -1.13 5.25
C TRP A 29 -11.55 -0.12 6.36
N LYS A 30 -10.73 0.94 6.47
CA LYS A 30 -10.91 2.00 7.47
C LYS A 30 -12.22 2.77 7.30
N ALA A 31 -12.66 3.02 6.07
CA ALA A 31 -13.92 3.71 5.80
C ALA A 31 -15.15 2.87 6.21
N ARG A 32 -15.07 1.55 6.02
CA ARG A 32 -16.16 0.62 6.37
C ARG A 32 -16.32 0.42 7.87
N TRP A 33 -15.21 0.36 8.60
CA TRP A 33 -15.23 0.10 10.04
C TRP A 33 -15.02 1.40 10.82
N ALA A 34 -16.12 2.13 11.09
CA ALA A 34 -16.10 3.38 11.86
C ALA A 34 -15.35 3.26 13.21
N LEU A 35 -15.40 2.08 13.83
CA LEU A 35 -14.68 1.76 15.06
C LEU A 35 -13.15 1.94 14.96
N LEU A 36 -12.57 1.80 13.77
CA LEU A 36 -11.14 2.01 13.53
C LEU A 36 -10.77 3.49 13.41
N ARG A 37 -11.72 4.32 12.97
CA ARG A 37 -11.55 5.77 12.89
C ARG A 37 -11.72 6.41 14.26
N ASP A 38 -12.73 5.97 14.99
CA ASP A 38 -13.17 6.54 16.26
C ASP A 38 -12.87 5.57 17.41
N MET A 39 -11.61 5.13 17.52
CA MET A 39 -11.17 4.20 18.56
C MET A 39 -11.35 4.85 19.94
N HIS A 40 -12.15 4.21 20.80
CA HIS A 40 -12.50 4.79 22.08
C HIS A 40 -11.27 4.91 23.01
N VAL A 41 -11.09 6.08 23.65
CA VAL A 41 -9.95 6.38 24.53
C VAL A 41 -9.82 5.40 25.72
N ASN A 42 -10.96 4.87 26.19
CA ASN A 42 -10.98 3.88 27.28
C ASN A 42 -10.58 2.46 26.85
N TYR A 43 -10.32 2.19 25.57
CA TYR A 43 -9.80 0.90 25.14
C TYR A 43 -8.30 0.81 25.40
N THR A 44 -7.90 -0.17 26.20
CA THR A 44 -6.49 -0.51 26.38
C THR A 44 -5.84 -0.82 25.03
N TYR A 45 -4.54 -0.61 24.91
CA TYR A 45 -3.79 -0.92 23.69
C TYR A 45 -4.04 -2.35 23.19
N LYS A 46 -4.10 -3.33 24.11
CA LYS A 46 -4.41 -4.73 23.79
C LYS A 46 -5.79 -4.89 23.13
N HIS A 47 -6.80 -4.16 23.59
CA HIS A 47 -8.12 -4.16 22.97
C HIS A 47 -8.10 -3.48 21.60
N GLN A 48 -7.40 -2.36 21.45
CA GLN A 48 -7.25 -1.68 20.16
C GLN A 48 -6.62 -2.60 19.11
N VAL A 49 -5.56 -3.32 19.47
CA VAL A 49 -4.92 -4.33 18.60
C VAL A 49 -5.89 -5.45 18.26
N SER A 50 -6.65 -5.95 19.24
CA SER A 50 -7.63 -7.02 19.03
C SER A 50 -8.74 -6.59 18.06
N ILE A 51 -9.21 -5.34 18.17
CA ILE A 51 -10.20 -4.75 17.26
C ILE A 51 -9.64 -4.67 15.83
N VAL A 52 -8.40 -4.23 15.66
CA VAL A 52 -7.72 -4.20 14.35
C VAL A 52 -7.65 -5.58 13.73
N ILE A 53 -7.20 -6.59 14.48
CA ILE A 53 -7.06 -7.96 13.97
C ILE A 53 -8.42 -8.57 13.64
N ALA A 54 -9.42 -8.42 14.52
CA ALA A 54 -10.76 -8.96 14.31
C ALA A 54 -11.44 -8.34 13.09
N SER A 55 -11.39 -7.00 12.97
CA SER A 55 -11.97 -6.31 11.81
C SER A 55 -11.24 -6.64 10.50
N MET A 56 -9.92 -6.86 10.53
CA MET A 56 -9.18 -7.38 9.37
C MET A 56 -9.62 -8.78 8.97
N ALA A 57 -9.73 -9.70 9.94
CA ALA A 57 -10.15 -11.07 9.69
C ALA A 57 -11.56 -11.13 9.08
N ILE A 58 -12.50 -10.36 9.64
CA ILE A 58 -13.87 -10.26 9.12
C ILE A 58 -13.88 -9.64 7.74
N HIS A 59 -13.12 -8.56 7.51
CA HIS A 59 -13.01 -7.93 6.19
C HIS A 59 -12.48 -8.91 5.13
N ASN A 60 -11.42 -9.64 5.45
CA ASN A 60 -10.83 -10.64 4.57
C ASN A 60 -11.78 -11.81 4.31
N PHE A 61 -12.55 -12.24 5.31
CA PHE A 61 -13.56 -13.28 5.16
C PHE A 61 -14.69 -12.85 4.23
N ILE A 62 -15.25 -11.65 4.44
CA ILE A 62 -16.28 -11.07 3.57
C ILE A 62 -15.75 -10.96 2.13
N ARG A 63 -14.50 -10.55 1.95
CA ARG A 63 -13.85 -10.49 0.63
C ARG A 63 -13.67 -11.84 -0.03
N LYS A 64 -13.41 -12.89 0.74
CA LYS A 64 -13.22 -14.26 0.23
C LYS A 64 -14.55 -14.91 -0.17
N VAL A 65 -15.63 -14.65 0.56
CA VAL A 65 -16.92 -15.35 0.42
C VAL A 65 -17.96 -14.50 -0.34
N GLY A 66 -17.89 -13.18 -0.20
CA GLY A 66 -18.82 -12.24 -0.83
C GLY A 66 -18.60 -12.15 -2.33
N ARG A 67 -19.69 -12.23 -3.10
CA ARG A 67 -19.65 -12.18 -4.57
C ARG A 67 -19.56 -10.74 -5.12
N PHE A 68 -19.78 -9.72 -4.29
CA PHE A 68 -19.76 -8.31 -4.70
C PHE A 68 -19.53 -7.40 -3.48
N ASP A 69 -18.38 -6.74 -3.39
CA ASP A 69 -18.12 -5.66 -2.43
C ASP A 69 -18.01 -4.35 -3.22
N GLU A 70 -19.12 -3.62 -3.37
CA GLU A 70 -19.21 -2.43 -4.23
C GLU A 70 -18.20 -1.34 -3.84
N ALA A 71 -18.03 -1.09 -2.54
CA ALA A 71 -17.06 -0.12 -2.04
C ALA A 71 -15.62 -0.50 -2.43
N PHE A 72 -15.32 -1.81 -2.41
CA PHE A 72 -14.02 -2.30 -2.85
C PHE A 72 -13.89 -2.29 -4.38
N ASN A 73 -14.93 -2.67 -5.12
CA ASN A 73 -14.92 -2.70 -6.59
C ASN A 73 -14.71 -1.30 -7.16
N THR A 74 -15.39 -0.28 -6.62
CA THR A 74 -15.16 1.13 -6.97
C THR A 74 -13.71 1.54 -6.67
N ALA A 75 -13.20 1.14 -5.50
CA ALA A 75 -11.81 1.33 -5.11
C ALA A 75 -10.81 0.37 -5.79
N GLN A 76 -11.22 -0.44 -6.77
CA GLN A 76 -10.32 -1.14 -7.69
C GLN A 76 -10.39 -0.55 -9.09
N GLN A 77 -11.55 -0.03 -9.49
CA GLN A 77 -11.80 0.50 -10.83
C GLN A 77 -11.11 1.84 -11.12
N GLU A 78 -10.74 2.66 -10.12
CA GLU A 78 -9.83 3.79 -10.43
C GLU A 78 -8.48 3.26 -10.93
N SER A 79 -8.13 3.64 -12.15
CA SER A 79 -6.86 3.30 -12.78
C SER A 79 -5.70 3.98 -12.04
N TYR A 80 -4.62 3.24 -11.79
CA TYR A 80 -3.41 3.80 -11.19
C TYR A 80 -2.84 4.92 -12.09
N ASN A 81 -2.85 6.15 -11.58
CA ASN A 81 -2.29 7.32 -12.28
C ASN A 81 -1.00 7.79 -11.59
N PRO A 82 0.18 7.43 -12.11
CA PRO A 82 1.47 7.78 -11.50
C PRO A 82 1.74 9.30 -11.40
N ARG A 83 0.95 10.14 -12.08
CA ARG A 83 1.06 11.60 -11.98
C ARG A 83 0.37 12.20 -10.75
N GLN A 84 -0.61 11.50 -10.19
CA GLN A 84 -1.44 12.01 -9.09
C GLN A 84 -0.84 11.71 -7.70
N GLY A 85 -0.07 10.62 -7.56
CA GLY A 85 0.60 10.24 -6.30
C GLY A 85 1.84 11.05 -5.94
N ARG A 86 2.08 12.21 -6.56
CA ARG A 86 3.27 13.04 -6.36
C ARG A 86 3.15 14.05 -5.21
N THR A 87 2.14 13.91 -4.33
CA THR A 87 1.91 14.80 -3.20
C THR A 87 2.23 14.12 -1.87
N SER A 88 3.51 13.98 -1.58
CA SER A 88 4.11 14.05 -0.24
C SER A 88 5.61 13.74 -0.37
N ASN A 89 6.38 14.76 -0.77
CA ASN A 89 7.82 14.74 -0.56
C ASN A 89 8.03 14.92 0.96
N GLU A 90 8.08 13.81 1.70
CA GLU A 90 8.78 13.81 2.98
C GLU A 90 10.26 13.60 2.65
N GLU A 91 11.00 14.71 2.55
CA GLU A 91 12.46 14.68 2.60
C GLU A 91 12.87 14.19 3.98
N VAL A 92 13.17 12.89 4.07
CA VAL A 92 13.74 12.30 5.28
C VAL A 92 15.20 12.72 5.36
N SER A 93 15.51 13.66 6.27
CA SER A 93 16.88 14.07 6.59
C SER A 93 17.75 12.86 6.93
N ALA A 94 18.81 12.65 6.14
CA ALA A 94 19.75 11.55 6.29
C ALA A 94 20.52 11.66 7.60
N THR A 95 20.44 10.61 8.42
CA THR A 95 21.38 10.36 9.53
C THR A 95 22.36 9.26 9.10
N SER A 96 23.61 9.37 9.53
CA SER A 96 24.78 8.60 9.05
C SER A 96 24.67 7.06 9.03
N ASN A 97 23.72 6.45 9.76
CA ASN A 97 23.41 5.01 9.67
C ASN A 97 22.55 4.62 8.43
N SER A 98 22.14 5.59 7.62
CA SER A 98 21.23 5.42 6.49
C SER A 98 21.92 4.96 5.21
N ASP A 99 23.19 5.31 4.98
CA ASP A 99 23.84 5.08 3.68
C ASP A 99 23.92 3.60 3.31
N HIS A 100 24.27 2.74 4.27
CA HIS A 100 24.36 1.30 4.02
C HIS A 100 22.99 0.67 3.71
N ASN A 101 21.94 1.12 4.41
CA ASN A 101 20.57 0.69 4.17
C ASN A 101 20.03 1.21 2.83
N VAL A 102 20.35 2.45 2.47
CA VAL A 102 19.97 3.07 1.19
C VAL A 102 20.64 2.35 0.03
N LEU A 103 21.94 2.05 0.13
CA LEU A 103 22.67 1.28 -0.88
C LEU A 103 22.13 -0.14 -1.01
N TYR A 104 21.85 -0.81 0.11
CA TYR A 104 21.25 -2.15 0.10
C TYR A 104 19.87 -2.14 -0.58
N MET A 105 18.98 -1.22 -0.20
CA MET A 105 17.65 -1.11 -0.81
C MET A 105 17.71 -0.73 -2.30
N ALA A 106 18.69 0.09 -2.69
CA ALA A 106 18.94 0.39 -4.10
C ALA A 106 19.39 -0.85 -4.89
N ALA A 107 20.25 -1.69 -4.31
CA ALA A 107 20.67 -2.94 -4.92
C ALA A 107 19.49 -3.91 -5.10
N ILE A 108 18.66 -4.09 -4.06
CA ILE A 108 17.44 -4.93 -4.14
C ILE A 108 16.49 -4.41 -5.22
N ARG A 109 16.26 -3.09 -5.28
CA ARG A 109 15.46 -2.47 -6.34
C ARG A 109 15.97 -2.84 -7.72
N ASP A 110 17.28 -2.72 -7.93
CA ASP A 110 17.88 -2.93 -9.25
C ASP A 110 17.84 -4.41 -9.66
N ILE A 111 17.98 -5.34 -8.71
CA ILE A 111 17.77 -6.78 -8.93
C ILE A 111 16.34 -7.06 -9.38
N ILE A 112 15.33 -6.55 -8.65
CA ILE A 112 13.92 -6.75 -9.01
C ILE A 112 13.60 -6.09 -10.35
N ALA A 113 14.16 -4.91 -10.62
CA ALA A 113 13.97 -4.21 -11.88
C ALA A 113 14.49 -5.00 -13.09
N GLN A 114 15.59 -5.74 -12.91
CA GLN A 114 16.15 -6.61 -13.93
C GLN A 114 15.29 -7.87 -14.13
N ASP A 115 14.89 -8.53 -13.05
CA ASP A 115 14.02 -9.72 -13.09
C ASP A 115 12.69 -9.46 -13.81
N ILE A 116 12.06 -8.31 -13.56
CA ILE A 116 10.82 -7.89 -14.24
C ILE A 116 11.03 -7.65 -15.74
N MET A 117 12.22 -7.20 -16.16
CA MET A 117 12.53 -6.96 -17.57
C MET A 117 12.83 -8.25 -18.34
N ASP A 118 13.33 -9.28 -17.63
CA ASP A 118 13.75 -10.55 -18.21
C ASP A 118 12.62 -11.62 -18.20
N SER A 119 11.48 -11.32 -17.54
CA SER A 119 10.26 -12.15 -17.47
C SER A 119 9.33 -11.98 -18.67
#